data_AF-A0AAT9IY14-F1
#
_entry.id   AF-A0AAT9IY14-F1
#
_cell.length_a   1.000
_cell.length_b   1.000
_cell.length_c   1.000
_cell.angle_alpha   90.00
_cell.angle_beta   90.00
_cell.angle_gamma   90.00
#
_symmetry.space_group_name_H-M   'P 1'
#
loop_
_entity.id
_entity.type
_entity.pdbx_description
1 polymer ?
#
loop_
_entity_poly.entity_id
_entity_poly.type
_entity_poly.pdbx_seq_one_letter_code
_entity_poly.pdbx_strand_id
1 'polypeptide(L)'
;MKKPETKTKTVEPGRKVAIGKIAPAAASGNAATADAVKTPKKPFNPAKFFKEVQNEAKRITWTSRKEVWITTVMVLIMVVLAGVFFFVIDGALGFLTNYVTKIGQ
;
A
#
# COMPACT_ATOMS: atom_id res chain seq x y z
N MET A 1 6.38 28.38 -35.75
CA MET A 1 6.60 29.36 -34.66
C MET A 1 7.43 28.69 -33.57
N LYS A 2 8.30 29.47 -32.91
CA LYS A 2 9.58 29.06 -32.30
C LYS A 2 9.45 28.25 -31.00
N LYS A 3 10.48 27.42 -30.78
CA LYS A 3 10.87 26.67 -29.57
C LYS A 3 10.86 27.49 -28.25
N PRO A 4 10.85 26.79 -27.10
CA PRO A 4 10.93 27.36 -25.74
C PRO A 4 12.38 27.75 -25.40
N GLU A 5 12.55 28.66 -24.43
CA GLU A 5 13.63 28.73 -23.41
C GLU A 5 13.87 30.16 -22.88
N THR A 6 13.98 30.23 -21.54
CA THR A 6 14.84 31.15 -20.77
C THR A 6 14.48 32.65 -20.74
N LYS A 7 13.73 33.07 -19.71
CA LYS A 7 13.89 34.41 -19.12
C LYS A 7 14.85 34.36 -17.95
N THR A 8 16.11 34.58 -18.28
CA THR A 8 17.11 35.18 -17.40
C THR A 8 16.58 36.51 -16.87
N LYS A 9 16.55 36.69 -15.55
CA LYS A 9 16.48 38.02 -14.93
C LYS A 9 17.60 38.14 -13.91
N THR A 10 18.79 38.49 -14.41
CA THR A 10 19.82 39.15 -13.61
C THR A 10 19.28 40.54 -13.25
N VAL A 11 19.00 40.82 -11.97
CA VAL A 11 18.87 42.19 -11.47
C VAL A 11 19.52 42.28 -10.09
N GLU A 12 20.70 42.88 -10.13
CA GLU A 12 21.41 43.72 -9.16
C GLU A 12 21.55 43.37 -7.66
N PRO A 13 22.79 43.48 -7.15
CA PRO A 13 23.13 43.46 -5.73
C PRO A 13 22.89 44.85 -5.12
N GLY A 14 22.12 44.93 -4.03
CA GLY A 14 22.12 46.10 -3.16
C GLY A 14 20.75 46.72 -2.89
N ARG A 15 20.06 46.20 -1.87
CA ARG A 15 19.28 47.06 -0.97
C ARG A 15 19.39 46.55 0.46
N LYS A 16 20.03 47.38 1.28
CA LYS A 16 20.23 47.17 2.72
C LYS A 16 18.90 47.25 3.46
N VAL A 17 18.69 46.38 4.44
CA VAL A 17 17.73 46.61 5.54
C VAL A 17 18.40 46.22 6.85
N ALA A 18 18.69 47.25 7.66
CA ALA A 18 18.83 47.31 9.11
C ALA A 18 19.39 46.06 9.85
N ILE A 19 20.63 46.08 10.33
CA ILE A 19 21.01 46.63 11.66
C ILE A 19 19.99 46.25 12.75
N GLY A 20 20.32 45.18 13.47
CA GLY A 20 19.56 44.69 14.60
C GLY A 20 20.36 43.70 15.44
N LYS A 21 21.38 44.24 16.14
CA LYS A 21 21.96 43.71 17.39
C LYS A 21 22.93 42.51 17.32
N ILE A 22 24.20 42.92 17.31
CA ILE A 22 25.42 42.26 17.75
C ILE A 22 25.31 41.56 19.12
N ALA A 23 26.08 40.48 19.24
CA ALA A 23 26.28 39.59 20.39
C ALA A 23 26.78 40.28 21.67
N PRO A 24 26.90 39.51 22.77
CA PRO A 24 28.27 39.23 23.20
C PRO A 24 28.53 37.73 23.45
N ALA A 25 29.71 37.32 23.00
CA ALA A 25 30.39 36.10 23.38
C ALA A 25 31.04 36.26 24.77
N ALA A 26 30.93 35.24 25.62
CA ALA A 26 32.02 34.68 26.45
C ALA A 26 31.47 33.74 27.54
N ALA A 27 31.66 32.42 27.38
CA ALA A 27 32.30 31.55 28.38
C ALA A 27 32.26 30.08 27.93
N SER A 28 33.45 29.57 27.59
CA SER A 28 33.97 28.22 27.89
C SER A 28 33.14 27.01 27.42
N GLY A 29 33.58 26.15 26.53
CA GLY A 29 34.93 25.60 26.46
C GLY A 29 34.82 24.07 26.53
N ASN A 30 35.68 23.43 25.75
CA ASN A 30 36.03 22.01 25.74
C ASN A 30 35.21 21.01 24.91
N ALA A 31 35.91 20.60 23.86
CA ALA A 31 36.42 19.24 23.70
C ALA A 31 35.39 18.17 23.33
N ALA A 32 35.52 17.74 22.08
CA ALA A 32 35.53 16.34 21.69
C ALA A 32 35.54 15.36 22.87
N THR A 33 34.37 14.79 23.16
CA THR A 33 34.28 13.39 23.52
C THR A 33 33.63 12.67 22.35
N ALA A 34 34.45 11.84 21.72
CA ALA A 34 33.98 10.73 20.93
C ALA A 34 33.08 9.87 21.84
N ASP A 35 31.78 10.16 21.82
CA ASP A 35 30.79 9.26 22.38
C ASP A 35 30.67 8.09 21.41
N ALA A 36 31.44 7.07 21.78
CA ALA A 36 31.41 5.74 21.24
C ALA A 36 30.01 5.39 20.73
N VAL A 37 29.95 4.96 19.47
CA VAL A 37 28.87 4.16 18.93
C VAL A 37 28.73 2.94 19.84
N LYS A 38 27.99 3.09 20.94
CA LYS A 38 27.31 1.98 21.55
C LYS A 38 26.30 1.60 20.49
N THR A 39 26.54 0.48 19.84
CA THR A 39 25.50 -0.31 19.21
C THR A 39 24.71 -0.95 20.34
N PRO A 40 23.60 -0.36 20.84
CA PRO A 40 22.62 -1.21 21.48
C PRO A 40 22.11 -2.11 20.36
N LYS A 41 22.33 -3.43 20.47
CA LYS A 41 21.39 -4.38 19.88
C LYS A 41 20.03 -3.94 20.39
N LYS A 42 19.28 -3.20 19.57
CA LYS A 42 17.92 -2.78 19.89
C LYS A 42 17.18 -4.11 20.07
N PRO A 43 16.76 -4.48 21.29
CA PRO A 43 15.93 -5.66 21.41
C PRO A 43 14.73 -5.45 20.51
N PHE A 44 14.30 -6.51 19.80
CA PHE A 44 13.08 -6.49 19.01
C PHE A 44 11.98 -5.93 19.90
N ASN A 45 11.63 -4.66 19.70
CA ASN A 45 10.67 -3.98 20.54
C ASN A 45 9.33 -4.10 19.82
N PRO A 46 8.48 -5.09 20.17
CA PRO A 46 7.25 -5.37 19.46
C PRO A 46 6.38 -4.12 19.29
N ALA A 47 6.41 -3.20 20.27
CA ALA A 47 5.67 -1.94 20.21
C ALA A 47 6.11 -0.99 19.07
N LYS A 48 7.38 -1.06 18.61
CA LYS A 48 7.84 -0.31 17.43
C LYS A 48 7.42 -0.99 16.12
N PHE A 49 7.48 -2.32 16.07
CA PHE A 49 7.05 -3.09 14.89
C PHE A 49 5.56 -2.89 14.59
N PHE A 50 4.68 -2.85 15.60
CA PHE A 50 3.26 -2.54 15.36
C PHE A 50 3.04 -1.16 14.74
N LYS A 51 3.86 -0.17 15.08
CA LYS A 51 3.80 1.17 14.47
C LYS A 51 4.31 1.18 13.03
N GLU A 52 5.38 0.43 12.74
CA GLU A 52 5.87 0.21 11.37
C GLU A 52 4.84 -0.54 10.51
N VAL A 53 4.25 -1.62 11.05
CA VAL A 53 3.18 -2.39 10.39
C VAL A 53 1.95 -1.52 10.14
N GLN A 54 1.55 -0.66 11.09
CA GLN A 54 0.43 0.26 10.87
C GLN A 54 0.75 1.29 9.77
N ASN A 55 1.99 1.80 9.73
CA ASN A 55 2.42 2.74 8.70
C ASN A 55 2.49 2.08 7.32
N GLU A 56 2.89 0.81 7.25
CA GLU A 56 2.91 0.05 5.99
C GLU A 56 1.52 -0.42 5.57
N ALA A 57 0.66 -0.79 6.53
CA ALA A 57 -0.73 -1.15 6.29
C ALA A 57 -1.56 0.01 5.71
N LYS A 58 -1.20 1.26 6.01
CA LYS A 58 -1.81 2.45 5.38
C LYS A 58 -1.46 2.58 3.90
N ARG A 59 -0.36 1.97 3.43
CA ARG A 59 0.00 1.92 2.01
C ARG A 59 -0.76 0.82 1.26
N ILE A 60 -1.33 -0.15 1.98
CA ILE A 60 -2.20 -1.18 1.41
C ILE A 60 -3.55 -0.51 1.14
N THR A 61 -3.70 0.02 -0.06
CA THR A 61 -5.01 0.42 -0.57
C THR A 61 -5.85 -0.85 -0.74
N TRP A 62 -6.58 -1.23 0.30
CA TRP A 62 -7.55 -2.30 0.17
C TRP A 62 -8.57 -1.86 -0.88
N THR A 63 -8.70 -2.68 -1.93
CA THR A 63 -9.61 -2.46 -3.06
C THR A 63 -10.98 -2.02 -2.55
N SER A 64 -11.59 -1.08 -3.27
CA SER A 64 -12.90 -0.56 -2.92
C SER A 64 -13.90 -1.72 -2.89
N ARG A 65 -14.77 -1.76 -1.86
CA ARG A 65 -15.81 -2.80 -1.77
C ARG A 65 -16.65 -2.89 -3.05
N LYS A 66 -16.80 -1.80 -3.79
CA LYS A 66 -17.51 -1.78 -5.07
C LYS A 66 -16.85 -2.69 -6.12
N GLU A 67 -15.53 -2.63 -6.24
CA GLU A 67 -14.78 -3.47 -7.18
C GLU A 67 -14.88 -4.95 -6.80
N VAL A 68 -14.77 -5.25 -5.49
CA VAL A 68 -14.96 -6.61 -4.94
C VAL A 68 -16.35 -7.14 -5.30
N TRP A 69 -17.40 -6.34 -5.13
CA TRP A 69 -18.75 -6.74 -5.49
C TRP A 69 -18.90 -7.06 -6.97
N ILE A 70 -18.33 -6.23 -7.86
CA ILE A 70 -18.41 -6.42 -9.31
C ILE A 70 -17.68 -7.71 -9.72
N THR A 71 -16.47 -7.94 -9.21
CA THR A 71 -15.70 -9.16 -9.50
C THR A 71 -16.38 -10.42 -8.92
N THR A 72 -17.00 -10.31 -7.75
CA THR A 72 -17.79 -11.43 -7.19
C THR A 72 -19.01 -11.72 -8.05
N VAL A 73 -19.75 -10.71 -8.49
CA VAL A 73 -20.98 -10.91 -9.30
C VAL A 73 -20.67 -11.59 -10.63
N MET A 74 -19.61 -11.19 -11.34
CA MET A 74 -19.23 -11.86 -12.61
C MET A 74 -18.87 -13.34 -12.40
N VAL A 75 -18.20 -13.67 -11.28
CA VAL A 75 -17.88 -15.07 -10.93
C VAL A 75 -19.17 -15.82 -10.56
N LEU A 76 -20.06 -15.18 -9.79
CA LEU A 76 -21.31 -15.78 -9.33
C LEU A 76 -22.21 -16.17 -10.51
N ILE A 77 -22.25 -15.36 -11.56
CA ILE A 77 -22.96 -15.70 -12.81
C ILE A 77 -22.41 -17.00 -13.43
N MET A 78 -21.09 -17.14 -13.55
CA MET A 78 -20.47 -18.36 -14.10
C MET A 78 -20.71 -19.58 -13.19
N VAL A 79 -20.67 -19.40 -11.87
CA VAL A 79 -20.96 -20.47 -10.90
C VAL A 79 -22.41 -20.93 -11.02
N VAL A 80 -23.37 -20.02 -11.18
CA VAL A 80 -24.78 -20.37 -11.38
C VAL A 80 -24.97 -21.16 -12.67
N LEU A 81 -24.35 -20.72 -13.78
CA LEU A 81 -24.41 -21.46 -15.06
C LEU A 81 -23.81 -22.87 -14.93
N ALA A 82 -22.65 -23.00 -14.29
CA ALA A 82 -22.04 -24.29 -14.02
C ALA A 82 -22.92 -25.15 -13.09
N GLY A 83 -23.55 -24.56 -12.07
CA GLY A 83 -24.47 -25.25 -11.16
C GLY A 83 -25.70 -25.81 -11.88
N VAL A 84 -26.29 -25.05 -12.80
CA VAL A 84 -27.39 -25.54 -13.66
C VAL A 84 -26.93 -26.70 -14.54
N PHE A 85 -25.74 -26.60 -15.13
CA PHE A 85 -25.16 -27.67 -15.94
C PHE A 85 -24.95 -28.96 -15.13
N PHE A 86 -24.36 -28.86 -13.94
CA PHE A 86 -24.18 -30.01 -13.05
C PHE A 86 -25.51 -30.60 -12.61
N PHE A 87 -26.50 -29.77 -12.26
CA PHE A 87 -27.83 -30.23 -11.89
C PHE A 87 -28.51 -31.09 -12.98
N VAL A 88 -28.37 -30.70 -14.25
CA VAL A 88 -28.88 -31.50 -15.38
C VAL A 88 -28.16 -32.83 -15.49
N ILE A 89 -26.83 -32.84 -15.35
CA ILE A 89 -26.02 -34.06 -15.41
C ILE A 89 -26.37 -35.01 -14.27
N ASP A 90 -26.46 -34.48 -13.04
CA ASP A 90 -26.80 -35.26 -11.85
C ASP A 90 -28.19 -35.88 -12.01
N GLY A 91 -29.16 -35.12 -12.54
CA GLY A 91 -30.48 -35.62 -12.88
C GLY A 91 -30.43 -36.72 -13.94
N ALA A 92 -29.68 -36.51 -15.04
CA ALA A 92 -29.54 -37.47 -16.12
C ALA A 92 -28.91 -38.79 -15.67
N LEU A 93 -27.88 -38.74 -14.82
CA LEU A 93 -27.26 -39.92 -14.22
C LEU A 93 -28.23 -40.66 -13.29
N GLY A 94 -29.04 -39.92 -12.51
CA GLY A 94 -30.12 -40.50 -11.71
C GLY A 94 -31.15 -41.25 -12.57
N PHE A 95 -31.63 -40.65 -13.65
CA PHE A 95 -32.55 -41.33 -14.57
C PHE A 95 -31.91 -42.56 -15.24
N LEU A 96 -30.65 -42.45 -15.64
CA LEU A 96 -29.91 -43.54 -16.29
C LEU A 96 -29.74 -44.75 -15.38
N THR A 97 -29.33 -44.52 -14.13
CA THR A 97 -29.15 -45.60 -13.13
C THR A 97 -30.48 -46.28 -12.80
N ASN A 98 -31.56 -45.50 -12.61
CA ASN A 98 -32.91 -46.05 -12.43
C ASN A 98 -33.36 -46.91 -13.62
N TYR A 99 -33.03 -46.50 -14.85
CA TYR A 99 -33.35 -47.26 -16.05
C TYR A 99 -32.58 -48.58 -16.13
N VAL A 100 -31.28 -48.55 -15.78
CA VAL A 100 -30.43 -49.75 -15.75
C VAL A 100 -30.90 -50.76 -14.71
N THR A 101 -31.27 -50.32 -13.50
CA THR A 101 -31.74 -51.23 -12.45
C THR A 101 -33.10 -51.85 -12.79
N LYS A 102 -33.98 -51.13 -13.48
CA LYS A 102 -35.26 -51.65 -13.97
C LYS A 102 -35.13 -52.72 -15.06
N ILE A 103 -33.98 -52.79 -15.74
CA ILE A 103 -33.70 -53.80 -16.77
C ILE A 103 -33.14 -55.09 -16.17
N GLY A 104 -32.61 -55.04 -14.94
CA GLY A 104 -32.02 -56.18 -14.25
C GLY A 104 -32.91 -56.83 -13.16
N GLN A 105 -34.05 -56.22 -12.82
CA GLN A 105 -35.13 -56.86 -12.05
C GLN A 105 -36.20 -57.39 -13.01
#